data_AF-A0A7C6RZF5-F1
#
_entry.id   AF-A0A7C6RZF5-F1
#
_cell.length_a   1.000
_cell.length_b   1.000
_cell.length_c   1.000
_cell.angle_alpha   90.00
_cell.angle_beta   90.00
_cell.angle_gamma   90.00
#
_symmetry.space_group_name_H-M   'P 1'
#
loop_
_entity.id
_entity.type
_entity.pdbx_description
1 polymer ?
#
loop_
_entity_poly.entity_id
_entity_poly.type
_entity_poly.pdbx_seq_one_letter_code
_entity_poly.pdbx_strand_id
1 'polypeptide(L)'
;MSTTAVIVEHLISGLQAAVWLALLLLASLGYDWIKFDQLKDITAQLTFLMLTVVYPLGIFIDDVADFLFEYWSKRIRSKRFELEGIHLNERDVTAFQVLQDTKDDFLRSYFSYIRMRIRISRSASLNFGVCTLATIVFTVVRIPYTLKVLLVEFIVGAAFTSLAVWAWYRVSDIFAKQISRAFKAQNEHQE
;
A
#
# COMPACT_ATOMS: atom_id res chain seq x y z
N MET A 1 10.77 8.59 -11.38
CA MET A 1 9.96 7.37 -11.56
C MET A 1 9.45 7.36 -12.98
N SER A 2 9.52 6.22 -13.67
CA SER A 2 8.77 6.08 -14.92
C SER A 2 7.28 6.22 -14.61
N THR A 3 6.53 6.95 -15.43
CA THR A 3 5.06 7.06 -15.34
C THR A 3 4.38 5.69 -15.30
N THR A 4 4.97 4.69 -15.97
CA THR A 4 4.51 3.30 -15.95
C THR A 4 4.49 2.71 -14.53
N ALA A 5 5.49 3.02 -13.70
CA ALA A 5 5.58 2.45 -12.36
C ALA A 5 4.44 2.92 -11.45
N VAL A 6 4.09 4.20 -11.56
CA VAL A 6 2.97 4.80 -10.80
C VAL A 6 1.64 4.20 -11.27
N ILE A 7 1.47 3.99 -12.57
CA ILE A 7 0.26 3.33 -13.12
C ILE A 7 0.13 1.90 -12.57
N VAL A 8 1.20 1.11 -12.61
CA VAL A 8 1.20 -0.26 -12.10
C VAL A 8 0.90 -0.30 -10.60
N GLU A 9 1.45 0.63 -9.83
CA GLU A 9 1.19 0.76 -8.40
C GLU A 9 -0.29 0.98 -8.08
N HIS A 10 -0.93 1.97 -8.72
CA HIS A 10 -2.36 2.21 -8.55
C HIS A 10 -3.20 1.03 -9.05
N LEU A 11 -2.80 0.38 -10.14
CA LEU A 11 -3.51 -0.80 -10.65
C LEU A 11 -3.49 -1.96 -9.65
N ILE A 12 -2.36 -2.23 -9.00
CA ILE A 12 -2.23 -3.27 -7.98
C ILE A 12 -3.12 -2.95 -6.77
N SER A 13 -3.04 -1.71 -6.26
CA SER A 13 -3.87 -1.25 -5.13
C SER A 13 -5.36 -1.35 -5.45
N GLY A 14 -5.76 -0.92 -6.64
CA GLY A 14 -7.14 -0.95 -7.10
C GLY A 14 -7.67 -2.37 -7.30
N LEU A 15 -6.84 -3.30 -7.79
CA LEU A 15 -7.24 -4.69 -7.99
C LEU A 15 -7.50 -5.36 -6.65
N GLN A 16 -6.63 -5.14 -5.66
CA GLN A 16 -6.84 -5.60 -4.29
C GLN A 16 -8.12 -5.01 -3.69
N ALA A 17 -8.41 -3.74 -3.99
CA ALA A 17 -9.60 -3.08 -3.53
C ALA A 17 -10.90 -3.64 -4.15
N ALA A 18 -10.83 -3.94 -5.45
CA ALA A 18 -11.94 -4.55 -6.16
C ALA A 18 -12.33 -5.92 -5.58
N VAL A 19 -11.38 -6.70 -5.04
CA VAL A 19 -11.66 -7.99 -4.39
C VAL A 19 -12.58 -7.81 -3.19
N TRP A 20 -12.23 -6.93 -2.25
CA TRP A 20 -13.06 -6.77 -1.06
C TRP A 20 -14.36 -6.02 -1.34
N LEU A 21 -14.40 -5.11 -2.32
CA LEU A 21 -15.65 -4.52 -2.80
C LEU A 21 -16.57 -5.57 -3.41
N ALA A 22 -16.04 -6.47 -4.24
CA ALA A 22 -16.81 -7.56 -4.81
C ALA A 22 -17.36 -8.46 -3.69
N LEU A 23 -16.56 -8.81 -2.69
CA LEU A 23 -17.02 -9.59 -1.53
C LEU A 23 -18.15 -8.90 -0.77
N LEU A 24 -18.06 -7.58 -0.55
CA LEU A 24 -19.13 -6.81 0.11
C LEU A 24 -20.40 -6.73 -0.74
N LEU A 25 -20.27 -6.58 -2.06
CA LEU A 25 -21.40 -6.61 -2.98
C LEU A 25 -22.07 -7.98 -2.99
N LEU A 26 -21.30 -9.06 -3.02
CA LEU A 26 -21.80 -10.43 -2.93
C LEU A 26 -22.43 -10.72 -1.56
N ALA A 27 -21.89 -10.15 -0.49
CA ALA A 27 -22.47 -10.28 0.85
C ALA A 27 -23.86 -9.61 0.91
N SER A 28 -23.99 -8.42 0.34
CA SER A 28 -25.25 -7.65 0.36
C SER A 28 -26.30 -8.15 -0.63
N LEU A 29 -25.94 -8.40 -1.89
CA LEU A 29 -26.86 -8.81 -2.96
C LEU A 29 -27.07 -10.32 -3.04
N GLY A 30 -26.16 -11.11 -2.45
CA GLY A 30 -26.08 -12.55 -2.67
C GLY A 30 -25.33 -12.88 -3.95
N TYR A 31 -25.23 -14.17 -4.26
CA TYR A 31 -24.52 -14.68 -5.44
C TYR A 31 -25.42 -15.44 -6.43
N ASP A 32 -26.71 -15.64 -6.11
CA ASP A 32 -27.63 -16.46 -6.93
C ASP A 32 -27.94 -15.86 -8.31
N TRP A 33 -27.76 -14.54 -8.48
CA TRP A 33 -27.95 -13.84 -9.75
C TRP A 33 -26.76 -14.03 -10.72
N ILE A 34 -25.63 -14.55 -10.23
CA ILE A 34 -24.42 -14.72 -11.04
C ILE A 34 -24.46 -16.06 -11.77
N LYS A 35 -24.69 -15.99 -13.08
CA LYS A 35 -24.59 -17.15 -13.97
C LYS A 35 -23.16 -17.30 -14.48
N PHE A 36 -22.34 -18.09 -13.78
CA PHE A 36 -20.93 -18.30 -14.12
C PHE A 36 -20.68 -18.77 -15.55
N ASP A 37 -21.63 -19.48 -16.16
CA ASP A 37 -21.53 -19.95 -17.54
C ASP A 37 -21.55 -18.78 -18.54
N GLN A 38 -22.35 -17.74 -18.29
CA GLN A 38 -22.45 -16.56 -19.16
C GLN A 38 -21.27 -15.60 -18.98
N LEU A 39 -20.61 -15.62 -17.82
CA LEU A 39 -19.45 -14.77 -17.54
C LEU A 39 -18.27 -15.09 -18.45
N LYS A 40 -18.10 -16.35 -18.86
CA LYS A 40 -16.98 -16.78 -19.72
C LYS A 40 -16.99 -16.04 -21.05
N ASP A 41 -18.16 -15.91 -21.67
CA ASP A 41 -18.31 -15.30 -22.99
C ASP A 41 -18.07 -13.78 -22.98
N ILE A 42 -18.24 -13.13 -21.82
CA ILE A 42 -18.07 -11.67 -21.66
C ILE A 42 -16.80 -11.28 -20.90
N THR A 43 -15.87 -12.22 -20.68
CA THR A 43 -14.67 -12.00 -19.84
C THR A 43 -13.82 -10.83 -20.35
N ALA A 44 -13.67 -10.68 -21.66
CA ALA A 44 -12.84 -9.63 -22.25
C ALA A 44 -13.43 -8.22 -22.02
N GLN A 45 -14.73 -8.08 -22.21
CA GLN A 45 -15.48 -6.83 -21.99
C GLN A 45 -15.47 -6.47 -20.50
N LEU A 46 -15.68 -7.47 -19.64
CA LEU A 46 -15.65 -7.28 -18.19
C LEU A 46 -14.25 -6.85 -17.72
N THR A 47 -13.19 -7.45 -18.27
CA THR A 47 -11.80 -7.06 -17.96
C THR A 47 -11.53 -5.60 -18.33
N PHE A 48 -11.98 -5.15 -19.52
CA PHE A 48 -11.80 -3.76 -19.94
C PHE A 48 -12.58 -2.77 -19.05
N LEU A 49 -13.83 -3.11 -18.71
CA LEU A 49 -14.64 -2.32 -17.79
C LEU A 49 -14.00 -2.26 -16.41
N MET A 50 -13.53 -3.40 -15.89
CA MET A 50 -12.84 -3.49 -14.61
C MET A 50 -11.59 -2.62 -14.58
N LEU A 51 -10.76 -2.61 -15.63
CA LEU A 51 -9.57 -1.74 -15.70
C LEU A 51 -9.91 -0.25 -15.55
N THR A 52 -11.04 0.19 -16.11
CA THR A 52 -11.48 1.59 -16.04
C THR A 52 -11.87 2.00 -14.62
N VAL A 53 -12.42 1.07 -13.82
CA VAL A 53 -12.84 1.32 -12.44
C VAL A 53 -11.70 1.08 -11.45
N VAL A 54 -10.87 0.07 -11.70
CA VAL A 54 -9.77 -0.35 -10.84
C VAL A 54 -8.74 0.77 -10.67
N TYR A 55 -8.41 1.50 -11.74
CA TYR A 55 -7.39 2.54 -11.65
C TYR A 55 -7.78 3.71 -10.73
N PRO A 56 -8.93 4.39 -10.89
CA PRO A 56 -9.38 5.43 -9.96
C PRO A 56 -9.56 4.92 -8.54
N LEU A 57 -10.06 3.69 -8.38
CA LEU A 57 -10.20 3.06 -7.07
C LEU A 57 -8.83 2.90 -6.40
N GLY A 58 -7.82 2.49 -7.15
CA GLY A 58 -6.45 2.35 -6.66
C GLY A 58 -5.82 3.66 -6.19
N ILE A 59 -6.11 4.77 -6.87
CA ILE A 59 -5.70 6.12 -6.42
C ILE A 59 -6.39 6.45 -5.09
N PHE A 60 -7.71 6.28 -5.02
CA PHE A 60 -8.47 6.58 -3.81
C PHE A 60 -7.98 5.78 -2.59
N ILE A 61 -7.68 4.49 -2.78
CA ILE A 61 -7.19 3.63 -1.70
C ILE A 61 -5.75 3.98 -1.29
N ASP A 62 -4.90 4.41 -2.24
CA ASP A 62 -3.59 4.93 -1.87
C ASP A 62 -3.74 6.19 -1.00
N ASP A 63 -4.56 7.17 -1.40
CA ASP A 63 -4.81 8.39 -0.62
C ASP A 63 -5.34 8.11 0.80
N VAL A 64 -6.27 7.16 0.94
CA VAL A 64 -6.76 6.73 2.26
C VAL A 64 -5.64 6.09 3.08
N ALA A 65 -4.81 5.26 2.45
CA ALA A 65 -3.68 4.64 3.12
C ALA A 65 -2.61 5.69 3.52
N ASP A 66 -2.35 6.72 2.71
CA ASP A 66 -1.50 7.86 3.06
C ASP A 66 -1.98 8.52 4.34
N PHE A 67 -3.26 8.88 4.38
CA PHE A 67 -3.87 9.54 5.52
C PHE A 67 -3.77 8.69 6.79
N LEU A 68 -4.09 7.40 6.73
CA LEU A 68 -4.05 6.49 7.89
C LEU A 68 -2.63 6.29 8.44
N PHE A 69 -1.63 6.21 7.57
CA PHE A 69 -0.25 5.91 7.96
C PHE A 69 0.63 7.16 8.14
N GLU A 70 0.10 8.36 7.88
CA GLU A 70 0.86 9.62 7.96
C GLU A 70 1.50 9.82 9.35
N TYR A 71 0.73 9.58 10.41
CA TYR A 71 1.20 9.74 11.79
C TYR A 71 2.37 8.81 12.11
N TRP A 72 2.26 7.52 11.75
CA TRP A 72 3.32 6.56 11.97
C TRP A 72 4.55 6.83 11.09
N SER A 73 4.35 7.27 9.84
CA SER A 73 5.43 7.67 8.94
C SER A 73 6.24 8.84 9.53
N LYS A 74 5.55 9.88 10.02
CA LYS A 74 6.18 11.02 10.72
C LYS A 74 6.94 10.56 11.97
N ARG A 75 6.39 9.59 12.72
CA ARG A 75 7.04 9.03 13.92
C ARG A 75 8.29 8.20 13.61
N ILE A 76 8.29 7.41 12.54
CA ILE A 76 9.47 6.63 12.11
C ILE A 76 10.58 7.59 11.68
N ARG A 77 10.22 8.62 10.90
CA ARG A 77 11.16 9.64 10.43
C ARG A 77 11.78 10.40 11.58
N SER A 78 10.98 11.02 12.45
CA SER A 78 11.47 11.81 13.60
C SER A 78 12.45 11.02 14.47
N LYS A 79 12.07 9.81 14.90
CA LYS A 79 12.95 8.94 15.71
C LYS A 79 14.30 8.67 15.05
N ARG A 80 14.33 8.48 13.74
CA ARG A 80 15.59 8.19 13.02
C ARG A 80 16.47 9.42 12.85
N PHE A 81 15.88 10.58 12.62
CA PHE A 81 16.62 11.83 12.54
C PHE A 81 17.22 12.21 13.89
N GLU A 82 16.46 12.04 14.98
CA GLU A 82 16.96 12.23 16.35
C GLU A 82 18.15 11.32 16.67
N LEU A 83 18.09 10.04 16.27
CA LEU A 83 19.18 9.08 16.47
C LEU A 83 20.48 9.44 15.73
N GLU A 84 20.38 10.12 14.60
CA GLU A 84 21.53 10.58 13.81
C GLU A 84 22.02 11.98 14.26
N GLY A 85 21.43 12.54 15.32
CA GLY A 85 21.81 13.85 15.88
C GLY A 85 21.30 15.04 15.06
N ILE A 86 20.34 14.81 14.16
CA ILE A 86 19.78 15.86 13.30
C ILE A 86 18.57 16.46 14.02
N HIS A 87 18.75 17.62 14.66
CA HIS A 87 17.66 18.34 15.31
C HIS A 87 16.73 18.96 14.24
N LEU A 88 15.55 18.37 14.09
CA LEU A 88 14.48 18.79 13.17
C LEU A 88 13.80 20.11 13.59
N ASN A 89 14.55 21.12 14.03
CA ASN A 89 13.95 22.36 14.53
C ASN A 89 13.54 23.31 13.40
N GLU A 90 14.15 23.24 12.21
CA GLU A 90 13.79 24.14 11.11
C GLU A 90 13.83 23.43 9.76
N ARG A 91 12.64 23.31 9.19
CA ARG A 91 12.32 22.95 7.80
C ARG A 91 12.45 21.47 7.49
N ASP A 92 11.38 20.98 6.86
CA ASP A 92 11.34 19.77 6.07
C ASP A 92 12.54 19.76 5.11
N VAL A 93 13.67 19.21 5.55
CA VAL A 93 14.67 18.64 4.64
C VAL A 93 13.93 17.51 3.96
N THR A 94 13.25 17.91 2.90
CA THR A 94 12.36 17.04 2.18
C THR A 94 13.29 16.07 1.49
N ALA A 95 12.98 14.78 1.48
CA ALA A 95 13.71 13.80 0.66
C ALA A 95 13.95 14.32 -0.77
N PHE A 96 13.08 15.22 -1.23
CA PHE A 96 13.18 16.02 -2.44
C PHE A 96 14.45 16.90 -2.56
N GLN A 97 14.89 17.60 -1.52
CA GLN A 97 16.12 18.42 -1.56
C GLN A 97 17.36 17.54 -1.72
N VAL A 98 17.48 16.49 -0.89
CA VAL A 98 18.56 15.50 -1.02
C VAL A 98 18.54 14.87 -2.42
N LEU A 99 17.35 14.54 -2.96
CA LEU A 99 17.18 13.99 -4.30
C LEU A 99 17.49 14.98 -5.44
N GLN A 100 17.27 16.27 -5.22
CA GLN A 100 17.53 17.33 -6.21
C GLN A 100 19.02 17.66 -6.28
N ASP A 101 19.70 17.62 -5.14
CA ASP A 101 21.13 17.92 -5.03
C ASP A 101 22.00 16.72 -5.42
N THR A 102 21.46 15.51 -5.32
CA THR A 102 22.13 14.30 -5.77
C THR A 102 22.12 14.22 -7.31
N LYS A 103 23.24 14.57 -7.95
CA LYS A 103 23.43 14.45 -9.40
C LYS A 103 23.58 12.99 -9.89
N ASP A 104 23.59 12.02 -8.98
CA ASP A 104 23.73 10.60 -9.31
C ASP A 104 22.38 9.96 -9.69
N ASP A 105 22.24 9.62 -10.97
CA ASP A 105 21.07 8.92 -11.53
C ASP A 105 20.79 7.58 -10.87
N PHE A 106 21.83 6.89 -10.35
CA PHE A 106 21.68 5.63 -9.64
C PHE A 106 20.93 5.82 -8.32
N LEU A 107 21.37 6.79 -7.49
CA LEU A 107 20.73 7.11 -6.22
C LEU A 107 19.28 7.57 -6.41
N ARG A 108 19.03 8.40 -7.43
CA ARG A 108 17.67 8.86 -7.76
C ARG A 108 16.75 7.70 -8.14
N SER A 109 17.26 6.74 -8.91
CA SER A 109 16.52 5.53 -9.31
C SER A 109 16.27 4.61 -8.12
N TYR A 110 17.26 4.42 -7.26
CA TYR A 110 17.16 3.61 -6.04
C TYR A 110 16.12 4.16 -5.05
N PHE A 111 16.16 5.46 -4.75
CA PHE A 111 15.17 6.11 -3.88
C PHE A 111 13.76 6.11 -4.49
N SER A 112 13.66 6.26 -5.81
CA SER A 112 12.38 6.12 -6.51
C SER A 112 11.81 4.71 -6.33
N TYR A 113 12.64 3.68 -6.47
CA TYR A 113 12.24 2.30 -6.25
C TYR A 113 11.81 2.02 -4.80
N ILE A 114 12.55 2.52 -3.80
CA ILE A 114 12.16 2.37 -2.39
C ILE A 114 10.82 3.04 -2.12
N ARG A 115 10.60 4.28 -2.60
CA ARG A 115 9.32 4.98 -2.43
C ARG A 115 8.16 4.19 -3.01
N MET A 116 8.31 3.63 -4.21
CA MET A 116 7.30 2.75 -4.82
C MET A 116 6.97 1.58 -3.88
N ARG A 117 7.98 0.91 -3.31
CA ARG A 117 7.76 -0.20 -2.37
C ARG A 117 7.04 0.24 -1.09
N ILE A 118 7.34 1.43 -0.56
CA ILE A 118 6.65 1.97 0.61
C ILE A 118 5.16 2.15 0.31
N ARG A 119 4.83 2.77 -0.82
CA ARG A 119 3.43 3.01 -1.20
C ARG A 119 2.66 1.71 -1.44
N ILE A 120 3.22 0.78 -2.21
CA ILE A 120 2.63 -0.55 -2.44
C ILE A 120 2.40 -1.31 -1.13
N SER A 121 3.39 -1.34 -0.23
CA SER A 121 3.24 -2.07 1.04
C SER A 121 2.22 -1.42 1.98
N ARG A 122 2.12 -0.10 1.96
CA ARG A 122 1.13 0.66 2.74
C ARG A 122 -0.30 0.39 2.25
N SER A 123 -0.56 0.53 0.95
CA SER A 123 -1.88 0.24 0.37
C SER A 123 -2.25 -1.24 0.52
N ALA A 124 -1.29 -2.16 0.34
CA ALA A 124 -1.49 -3.58 0.60
C ALA A 124 -1.86 -3.88 2.07
N SER A 125 -1.27 -3.16 3.04
CA SER A 125 -1.60 -3.32 4.46
C SER A 125 -3.07 -2.98 4.73
N LEU A 126 -3.55 -1.87 4.17
CA LEU A 126 -4.96 -1.48 4.27
C LEU A 126 -5.86 -2.50 3.57
N ASN A 127 -5.52 -2.86 2.33
CA ASN A 127 -6.31 -3.79 1.53
C ASN A 127 -6.43 -5.17 2.17
N PHE A 128 -5.37 -5.75 2.73
CA PHE A 128 -5.46 -7.04 3.41
C PHE A 128 -6.32 -6.97 4.67
N GLY A 129 -6.24 -5.87 5.43
CA GLY A 129 -7.08 -5.65 6.60
C GLY A 129 -8.57 -5.61 6.22
N VAL A 130 -8.92 -4.78 5.23
CA VAL A 130 -10.31 -4.65 4.75
C VAL A 130 -10.80 -5.93 4.08
N CYS A 131 -9.96 -6.61 3.30
CA CYS A 131 -10.29 -7.88 2.65
C CYS A 131 -10.56 -9.01 3.66
N THR A 132 -9.83 -9.02 4.77
CA THR A 132 -10.09 -9.96 5.89
C THR A 132 -11.48 -9.71 6.48
N LEU A 133 -11.82 -8.45 6.75
CA LEU A 133 -13.14 -8.08 7.28
C LEU A 133 -14.26 -8.40 6.29
N ALA A 134 -14.07 -8.08 5.01
CA ALA A 134 -15.04 -8.36 3.96
C ALA A 134 -15.28 -9.86 3.77
N THR A 135 -14.22 -10.68 3.81
CA THR A 135 -14.32 -12.14 3.76
C THR A 135 -15.12 -12.68 4.94
N ILE A 136 -14.81 -12.25 6.17
CA ILE A 136 -15.54 -12.68 7.37
C ILE A 136 -17.03 -12.30 7.27
N VAL A 137 -17.33 -11.07 6.86
CA VAL A 137 -18.71 -10.60 6.66
C VAL A 137 -19.44 -11.46 5.62
N PHE A 138 -18.79 -11.76 4.49
CA PHE A 138 -19.36 -12.61 3.45
C PHE A 138 -19.65 -14.03 3.96
N THR A 139 -18.68 -14.66 4.63
CA THR A 139 -18.80 -16.01 5.19
C THR A 139 -19.94 -16.08 6.22
N VAL A 140 -20.06 -15.09 7.11
CA VAL A 140 -21.13 -15.04 8.12
C VAL A 140 -22.52 -14.87 7.51
N VAL A 141 -22.65 -14.04 6.48
CA VAL A 141 -23.97 -13.69 5.90
C VAL A 141 -24.47 -14.74 4.90
N ARG A 142 -23.56 -15.37 4.13
CA ARG A 142 -23.94 -16.15 2.95
C ARG A 142 -23.60 -17.63 3.00
N ILE A 143 -22.66 -18.06 3.83
CA ILE A 143 -22.19 -19.44 3.85
C ILE A 143 -22.57 -20.10 5.17
N PRO A 144 -23.07 -21.35 5.19
CA PRO A 144 -23.20 -22.09 6.44
C PRO A 144 -21.80 -22.32 7.04
N TYR A 145 -21.47 -21.56 8.08
CA TYR A 145 -20.12 -21.53 8.63
C TYR A 145 -20.00 -22.33 9.92
N THR A 146 -18.78 -22.77 10.21
CA THR A 146 -18.37 -23.26 11.53
C THR A 146 -17.42 -22.24 12.14
N LEU A 147 -17.45 -22.04 13.46
CA LEU A 147 -16.60 -21.07 14.16
C LEU A 147 -15.09 -21.29 13.87
N LYS A 148 -14.68 -22.54 13.60
CA LYS A 148 -13.31 -22.88 13.17
C LYS A 148 -12.91 -22.22 11.85
N VAL A 149 -13.82 -22.14 10.88
CA VAL A 149 -13.55 -21.52 9.56
C VAL A 149 -13.29 -20.02 9.75
N LEU A 150 -14.14 -19.34 10.53
CA LEU A 150 -13.97 -17.91 10.83
C LEU A 150 -12.65 -17.63 11.57
N LEU A 151 -12.26 -18.49 12.51
CA LEU A 151 -10.97 -18.37 13.19
C LEU A 151 -9.79 -18.52 12.23
N VAL A 152 -9.85 -19.48 11.31
CA VAL A 152 -8.79 -19.66 10.30
C VAL A 152 -8.72 -18.45 9.37
N GLU A 153 -9.85 -17.97 8.86
CA GLU A 153 -9.91 -16.76 8.02
C GLU A 153 -9.32 -15.54 8.74
N PHE A 154 -9.70 -15.35 10.01
CA PHE A 154 -9.16 -14.26 10.82
C PHE A 154 -7.65 -14.39 11.04
N ILE A 155 -7.15 -15.58 11.39
CA ILE A 155 -5.71 -15.81 11.62
C ILE A 155 -4.91 -15.56 10.34
N VAL A 156 -5.37 -16.10 9.20
CA VAL A 156 -4.70 -15.95 7.90
C VAL A 156 -4.71 -14.48 7.46
N GLY A 157 -5.86 -13.82 7.57
CA GLY A 157 -6.00 -12.40 7.24
C GLY A 157 -5.18 -11.47 8.14
N ALA A 158 -5.17 -11.75 9.45
CA ALA A 158 -4.33 -11.04 10.41
C ALA A 158 -2.83 -11.27 10.14
N ALA A 159 -2.43 -12.48 9.74
CA ALA A 159 -1.05 -12.78 9.37
C ALA A 159 -0.61 -11.98 8.12
N PHE A 160 -1.41 -11.96 7.05
CA PHE A 160 -1.09 -11.18 5.85
C PHE A 160 -1.05 -9.67 6.12
N THR A 161 -2.02 -9.17 6.88
CA THR A 161 -2.07 -7.75 7.27
C THR A 161 -0.83 -7.39 8.09
N SER A 162 -0.46 -8.21 9.08
CA SER A 162 0.72 -7.98 9.92
C SER A 162 2.02 -8.03 9.12
N LEU A 163 2.14 -8.98 8.17
CA LEU A 163 3.30 -9.07 7.28
C LEU A 163 3.42 -7.84 6.37
N ALA A 164 2.30 -7.34 5.84
CA ALA A 164 2.29 -6.13 5.03
C ALA A 164 2.68 -4.89 5.83
N VAL A 165 2.13 -4.72 7.04
CA VAL A 165 2.49 -3.62 7.95
C VAL A 165 3.96 -3.69 8.35
N TRP A 166 4.46 -4.89 8.66
CA TRP A 166 5.86 -5.09 8.98
C TRP A 166 6.78 -4.78 7.79
N ALA A 167 6.40 -5.20 6.59
CA ALA A 167 7.15 -4.89 5.37
C ALA A 167 7.18 -3.38 5.12
N TRP A 168 6.03 -2.70 5.26
CA TRP A 168 5.94 -1.25 5.16
C TRP A 168 6.85 -0.53 6.17
N TYR A 169 6.78 -0.93 7.44
CA TYR A 169 7.59 -0.36 8.51
C TYR A 169 9.08 -0.51 8.21
N ARG A 170 9.51 -1.74 7.84
CA ARG A 170 10.91 -2.05 7.56
C ARG A 170 11.45 -1.27 6.36
N VAL A 171 10.68 -1.17 5.27
CA VAL A 171 11.11 -0.41 4.08
C VAL A 171 11.15 1.09 4.39
N SER A 172 10.19 1.61 5.14
CA SER A 172 10.16 3.03 5.56
C SER A 172 11.34 3.39 6.46
N ASP A 173 11.70 2.49 7.38
CA ASP A 173 12.86 2.64 8.27
C ASP A 173 14.18 2.68 7.49
N ILE A 174 14.35 1.74 6.55
CA ILE A 174 15.53 1.72 5.66
C ILE A 174 15.60 3.02 4.85
N PHE A 175 14.49 3.49 4.31
CA PHE A 175 14.44 4.73 3.55
C PHE A 175 14.86 5.94 4.39
N ALA A 176 14.30 6.08 5.60
CA ALA A 176 14.64 7.15 6.53
C ALA A 176 16.14 7.14 6.88
N LYS A 177 16.70 5.95 7.15
CA LYS A 177 18.12 5.77 7.44
C LYS A 177 19.04 6.14 6.28
N GLN A 178 18.64 5.85 5.04
CA GLN A 178 19.46 6.20 3.87
C GLN A 178 19.42 7.71 3.60
N ILE A 179 18.28 8.35 3.79
CA ILE A 179 18.15 9.80 3.65
C ILE A 179 18.99 10.53 4.71
N SER A 180 18.93 10.11 5.98
CA SER A 180 19.70 10.76 7.04
C SER A 180 21.21 10.69 6.78
N ARG A 181 21.70 9.54 6.30
CA ARG A 181 23.11 9.36 5.91
C ARG A 181 23.51 10.22 4.72
N ALA A 182 22.68 10.26 3.68
CA ALA A 182 22.95 11.08 2.51
C ALA A 182 23.01 12.58 2.87
N PHE A 183 22.09 13.03 3.73
CA PHE A 183 22.08 14.39 4.23
C PHE A 183 23.33 14.73 5.05
N LYS A 184 23.75 13.83 5.96
CA LYS A 184 24.97 14.01 6.74
C LYS A 184 26.22 14.13 5.86
N ALA A 185 26.36 13.26 4.86
CA ALA A 185 27.48 13.28 3.92
C ALA A 185 27.52 14.59 3.08
N GLN A 186 26.36 15.15 2.72
CA GLN A 186 26.31 16.43 2.01
C GLN A 186 26.77 17.60 2.88
N ASN A 187 26.38 17.64 4.16
CA ASN A 187 26.78 18.71 5.06
C ASN A 187 28.29 18.65 5.38
N GLU A 188 28.86 17.45 5.54
CA GLU A 188 30.31 17.28 5.76
C GLU A 188 31.17 17.76 4.58
N HIS A 189 30.63 17.85 3.37
CA HIS A 189 31.35 18.37 2.20
C HIS A 189 31.23 19.90 2.02
N GLN A 190 30.38 20.57 2.78
CA GLN A 190 30.17 22.02 2.71
C GLN A 190 30.99 22.81 3.75
N GLU A 191 31.53 22.12 4.76
CA GLU A 191 32.47 22.67 5.77
C GLU A 191 33.93 22.51 5.34
#